data_AF-A0A7H1BLE3-F1
#
_entry.id   AF-A0A7H1BLE3-F1
#
_cell.length_a   1.000
_cell.length_b   1.000
_cell.length_c   1.000
_cell.angle_alpha   90.00
_cell.angle_beta   90.00
_cell.angle_gamma   90.00
#
_symmetry.space_group_name_H-M   'P 1'
#
loop_
_entity.id
_entity.type
_entity.pdbx_description
1 polymer ?
#
loop_
_entity_poly.entity_id
_entity_poly.type
_entity_poly.pdbx_seq_one_letter_code
_entity_poly.pdbx_strand_id
1 'polypeptide(L)'
;MTTALKNVAFKMDSDTLDLASEVIKENGYNLNKVMRLYLKSVAITKKIDLPTEEELDNEFLFMQLKNEVNQRVSDVQNGKYYSDSDLVERYGL
;
A
#
# COMPACT_ATOMS: atom_id res chain seq x y z
N MET A 1 -14.76 -8.82 -35.53
CA MET A 1 -15.65 -8.13 -34.56
C MET A 1 -15.07 -6.76 -34.29
N THR A 2 -15.77 -5.70 -34.68
CA THR A 2 -15.42 -4.31 -34.35
C THR A 2 -15.75 -4.07 -32.88
N THR A 3 -14.73 -4.07 -32.03
CA THR A 3 -14.92 -3.85 -30.59
C THR A 3 -15.25 -2.38 -30.36
N ALA A 4 -16.48 -2.08 -29.95
CA ALA A 4 -16.87 -0.72 -29.57
C ALA A 4 -16.04 -0.26 -28.36
N LEU A 5 -15.38 0.89 -28.47
CA LEU A 5 -14.63 1.49 -27.37
C LEU A 5 -15.62 2.16 -26.40
N LYS A 6 -15.47 1.88 -25.11
CA LYS A 6 -16.23 2.53 -24.03
C LYS A 6 -15.26 3.32 -23.15
N ASN A 7 -15.61 4.57 -22.88
CA ASN A 7 -14.89 5.40 -21.91
C ASN A 7 -15.44 5.13 -20.50
N VAL A 8 -14.54 5.03 -19.53
CA VAL A 8 -14.86 4.84 -18.12
C VAL A 8 -14.13 5.92 -17.33
N ALA A 9 -14.86 6.61 -16.48
CA ALA A 9 -14.31 7.60 -15.54
C ALA A 9 -14.68 7.16 -14.11
N PHE A 10 -13.72 7.23 -13.21
CA PHE A 10 -13.89 6.92 -11.79
C PHE A 10 -13.33 8.06 -10.96
N LYS A 11 -13.96 8.33 -9.82
CA LYS A 11 -13.45 9.25 -8.81
C LYS A 11 -12.61 8.43 -7.83
N MET A 12 -11.49 8.99 -7.40
CA MET A 12 -10.55 8.37 -6.47
C MET A 12 -9.86 9.47 -5.67
N ASP A 13 -9.39 9.10 -4.48
CA ASP A 13 -8.50 9.92 -3.66
C ASP A 13 -7.19 10.26 -4.42
N SER A 14 -6.77 11.52 -4.35
CA SER A 14 -5.62 12.00 -5.15
C SER A 14 -4.32 11.36 -4.70
N ASP A 15 -4.10 11.26 -3.38
CA ASP A 15 -2.84 10.78 -2.83
C ASP A 15 -2.64 9.29 -3.14
N THR A 16 -3.71 8.51 -3.00
CA THR A 16 -3.75 7.09 -3.37
C THR A 16 -3.42 6.91 -4.86
N LEU A 17 -3.99 7.75 -5.73
CA LEU A 17 -3.76 7.68 -7.17
C LEU A 17 -2.32 8.04 -7.53
N ASP A 18 -1.73 9.04 -6.88
CA ASP A 18 -0.37 9.49 -7.13
C ASP A 18 0.65 8.42 -6.71
N LEU A 19 0.51 7.86 -5.50
CA LEU A 19 1.36 6.78 -4.99
C LEU A 19 1.27 5.53 -5.87
N ALA A 20 0.05 5.09 -6.20
CA ALA A 20 -0.13 3.94 -7.08
C ALA A 20 0.46 4.19 -8.47
N SER A 21 0.33 5.41 -8.99
CA SER A 21 0.85 5.78 -10.31
C SER A 21 2.37 5.77 -10.37
N GLU A 22 3.05 6.13 -9.28
CA GLU A 22 4.51 6.04 -9.16
C GLU A 22 4.97 4.58 -9.26
N VAL A 23 4.44 3.70 -8.42
CA VAL A 23 4.76 2.26 -8.42
C VAL A 23 4.46 1.61 -9.78
N ILE A 24 3.33 1.96 -10.41
CA ILE A 24 2.95 1.45 -11.73
C ILE A 24 3.99 1.85 -12.79
N LYS A 25 4.48 3.09 -12.76
CA LYS A 25 5.49 3.59 -13.70
C LYS A 25 6.84 2.92 -13.47
N GLU A 26 7.26 2.76 -12.22
CA GLU A 26 8.50 2.05 -11.86
C GLU A 26 8.53 0.61 -12.41
N ASN A 27 7.36 -0.04 -12.43
CA ASN A 27 7.21 -1.39 -12.98
C ASN A 27 7.04 -1.43 -14.52
N GLY A 28 7.21 -0.31 -15.22
CA GLY A 28 7.13 -0.23 -16.69
C GLY A 28 5.70 -0.30 -17.24
N TYR A 29 4.70 -0.03 -16.41
CA TYR A 29 3.30 0.04 -16.81
C TYR A 29 2.79 1.49 -16.79
N ASN A 30 1.57 1.67 -17.31
CA ASN A 30 0.80 2.89 -17.10
C ASN A 30 -0.58 2.50 -16.57
N LEU A 31 -1.23 3.43 -15.87
CA LEU A 31 -2.50 3.20 -15.19
C LEU A 31 -3.58 2.61 -16.11
N ASN A 32 -3.72 3.18 -17.31
CA ASN A 32 -4.69 2.70 -18.30
C ASN A 32 -4.44 1.24 -18.71
N LYS A 33 -3.17 0.83 -18.86
CA LYS A 33 -2.81 -0.56 -19.18
C LYS A 33 -3.15 -1.48 -18.03
N VAL A 34 -2.84 -1.11 -16.79
CA VAL A 34 -3.16 -1.89 -15.59
C VAL A 34 -4.66 -2.09 -15.45
N MET A 35 -5.45 -1.00 -15.52
CA MET A 35 -6.91 -1.06 -15.39
C MET A 35 -7.56 -1.92 -16.48
N ARG A 36 -7.10 -1.79 -17.74
CA ARG A 36 -7.58 -2.65 -18.83
C ARG A 36 -7.24 -4.13 -18.60
N LEU A 37 -6.04 -4.43 -18.12
CA LEU A 37 -5.62 -5.82 -17.86
C LEU A 37 -6.42 -6.43 -16.71
N TYR A 38 -6.65 -5.67 -15.65
CA TYR A 38 -7.47 -6.08 -14.53
C TYR A 38 -8.93 -6.38 -14.95
N LEU A 39 -9.58 -5.45 -15.64
CA LEU A 39 -10.95 -5.68 -16.11
C LEU A 39 -11.04 -6.86 -17.08
N LYS A 40 -10.02 -7.05 -17.93
CA LYS A 40 -9.93 -8.21 -18.82
C LYS A 40 -9.73 -9.51 -18.04
N SER A 41 -8.94 -9.52 -16.98
CA SER A 41 -8.76 -10.71 -16.14
C SER A 41 -10.08 -11.09 -15.48
N VAL A 42 -10.77 -10.15 -14.82
CA VAL A 42 -12.09 -10.38 -14.21
C VAL A 42 -13.09 -10.94 -15.21
N ALA A 43 -13.12 -10.39 -16.43
CA ALA A 43 -14.03 -10.85 -17.48
C ALA A 43 -13.75 -12.30 -17.94
N ILE A 44 -12.49 -12.73 -17.91
CA ILE A 44 -12.06 -14.09 -18.33
C ILE A 44 -12.18 -15.08 -17.17
N THR A 45 -11.66 -14.74 -15.99
CA THR A 45 -11.59 -15.62 -14.82
C THR A 45 -12.91 -15.72 -14.07
N LYS A 46 -13.82 -14.75 -14.29
CA LYS A 46 -15.08 -14.61 -13.55
C LYS A 46 -14.91 -14.50 -12.04
N LYS A 47 -13.75 -13.99 -11.61
CA LYS A 47 -13.38 -13.80 -10.20
C LYS A 47 -12.89 -12.38 -9.98
N ILE A 48 -13.28 -11.81 -8.84
CA ILE A 48 -12.72 -10.57 -8.31
C ILE A 48 -11.81 -10.99 -7.17
N ASP A 49 -10.51 -10.78 -7.36
CA ASP A 49 -9.47 -11.12 -6.39
C ASP A 49 -8.87 -9.80 -5.89
N LEU A 50 -9.63 -9.13 -5.03
CA LEU A 50 -9.21 -7.91 -4.34
C LEU A 50 -9.41 -8.13 -2.84
N PRO A 51 -8.48 -7.69 -1.99
CA PRO A 51 -8.70 -7.65 -0.56
C PRO A 51 -9.87 -6.73 -0.23
N THR A 52 -10.52 -7.01 0.89
CA THR A 52 -11.50 -6.12 1.51
C THR A 52 -10.82 -4.84 2.00
N GLU A 53 -11.62 -3.78 2.23
CA GLU A 53 -11.09 -2.53 2.81
C GLU A 53 -10.41 -2.80 4.16
N GLU A 54 -11.00 -3.65 5.01
CA GLU A 54 -10.42 -4.03 6.29
C GLU A 54 -9.06 -4.75 6.13
N GLU A 55 -8.92 -5.64 5.15
CA GLU A 55 -7.64 -6.30 4.86
C GLU A 55 -6.58 -5.30 4.36
N LEU A 56 -6.97 -4.30 3.56
CA LEU A 56 -6.07 -3.25 3.10
C LEU A 56 -5.62 -2.34 4.25
N ASP A 57 -6.54 -1.94 5.13
CA ASP A 57 -6.24 -1.11 6.29
C ASP A 57 -5.31 -1.85 7.27
N ASN A 58 -5.57 -3.15 7.49
CA ASN A 58 -4.71 -4.00 8.31
C ASN A 58 -3.30 -4.15 7.72
N GLU A 59 -3.19 -4.37 6.41
CA GLU A 59 -1.90 -4.46 5.72
C GLU A 59 -1.13 -3.13 5.82
N PHE A 60 -1.83 -2.00 5.68
CA PHE A 60 -1.22 -0.68 5.84
C PHE A 60 -0.66 -0.49 7.26
N LEU A 61 -1.44 -0.81 8.29
CA LEU A 61 -1.00 -0.74 9.69
C LEU A 61 0.18 -1.67 9.95
N PHE A 62 0.14 -2.89 9.39
CA PHE A 62 1.22 -3.86 9.52
C PHE A 62 2.53 -3.37 8.88
N MET A 63 2.44 -2.76 7.69
CA MET A 63 3.58 -2.16 7.02
C MET A 63 4.19 -0.99 7.80
N GLN A 64 3.35 -0.15 8.42
CA GLN A 64 3.82 0.90 9.32
C GLN A 64 4.55 0.33 10.53
N LEU A 65 3.97 -0.67 11.19
CA LEU A 65 4.58 -1.34 12.34
C LEU A 65 5.93 -1.96 11.98
N LYS A 66 6.01 -2.65 10.84
CA LYS A 66 7.26 -3.24 10.35
C LYS A 66 8.34 -2.18 10.13
N ASN A 67 7.99 -1.04 9.57
CA ASN A 67 8.90 0.08 9.39
C ASN A 67 9.37 0.65 10.73
N GLU A 68 8.46 0.85 11.70
CA GLU A 68 8.81 1.31 13.03
C GLU A 68 9.76 0.32 13.73
N VAL A 69 9.45 -0.97 13.73
CA VAL A 69 10.30 -2.00 14.34
C VAL A 69 11.69 -2.00 13.71
N ASN A 70 11.79 -1.95 12.39
CA ASN A 70 13.08 -1.90 11.70
C ASN A 70 13.89 -0.66 12.09
N GLN A 71 13.23 0.50 12.21
CA GLN A 71 13.87 1.73 12.66
C GLN A 71 14.37 1.60 14.11
N ARG A 72 13.54 1.08 15.02
CA ARG A 72 13.91 0.87 16.43
C ARG A 72 15.07 -0.10 16.58
N VAL A 73 15.08 -1.19 15.82
CA VAL A 73 16.21 -2.13 15.80
C VAL A 73 17.48 -1.44 15.34
N SER A 74 17.40 -0.63 14.28
CA SER A 74 18.54 0.15 13.80
C SER A 74 19.03 1.17 14.84
N ASP A 75 18.12 1.85 15.52
CA ASP A 75 18.45 2.79 16.59
C ASP A 75 19.24 2.11 17.72
N VAL A 76 18.75 0.96 18.20
CA VAL A 76 19.42 0.16 19.24
C VAL A 76 20.80 -0.29 18.78
N GLN A 77 20.93 -0.80 17.54
CA GLN A 77 22.22 -1.21 16.97
C GLN A 77 23.21 -0.03 16.88
N ASN A 78 22.71 1.17 16.65
CA ASN A 78 23.49 2.41 16.62
C ASN A 78 23.69 3.04 18.01
N GLY A 79 23.36 2.33 19.08
CA GLY A 79 23.55 2.79 20.47
C GLY A 79 22.52 3.81 20.94
N LYS A 80 21.42 4.01 20.20
CA LYS A 80 20.27 4.83 20.61
C LYS A 80 19.23 3.93 21.25
N TYR A 81 19.29 3.83 22.58
CA TYR A 81 18.32 3.08 23.39
C TYR A 81 17.89 3.91 24.58
N TYR A 82 16.72 3.57 25.13
CA TYR A 82 16.23 4.17 26.38
C TYR A 82 16.85 3.43 27.56
N SER A 83 17.31 4.17 28.56
CA SER A 83 17.70 3.63 29.85
C SER A 83 16.47 3.33 30.71
N ASP A 84 16.64 2.52 31.76
CA ASP A 84 15.55 2.19 32.68
C ASP A 84 14.91 3.45 33.29
N SER A 85 15.70 4.49 33.59
CA SER A 85 15.19 5.78 34.07
C SER A 85 14.34 6.50 33.03
N ASP A 86 14.73 6.45 31.75
CA ASP A 86 13.94 7.07 30.67
C ASP A 86 12.59 6.37 30.50
N LEU A 87 12.54 5.05 30.72
CA LEU A 87 11.31 4.26 30.61
C LEU A 87 10.35 4.55 31.76
N VAL A 88 10.87 4.67 32.99
CA VAL A 88 10.08 5.04 34.19
C VAL A 88 9.47 6.43 34.03
N GLU A 89 10.25 7.42 33.60
CA GLU A 89 9.76 8.79 33.40
C GLU A 89 8.69 8.86 32.30
N ARG A 90 8.90 8.13 31.20
CA ARG A 90 8.02 8.21 30.02
C ARG A 90 6.70 7.46 30.19
N TYR A 91 6.71 6.33 30.87
CA TYR A 91 5.53 5.47 31.02
C TYR A 91 4.90 5.51 32.41
N GLY A 92 5.51 6.25 33.36
CA GLY A 92 5.02 6.37 34.73
C GLY A 92 5.00 5.03 35.48
N LEU A 93 5.97 4.15 35.17
CA LEU A 93 6.12 2.82 35.75
C LEU A 93 6.79 2.85 37.13
#